data_AF-A0A354TD49-F1
#
_entry.id   AF-A0A354TD49-F1
#
_cell.length_a   1.000
_cell.length_b   1.000
_cell.length_c   1.000
_cell.angle_alpha   90.00
_cell.angle_beta   90.00
_cell.angle_gamma   90.00
#
_symmetry.space_group_name_H-M   'P 1'
#
loop_
_entity.id
_entity.type
_entity.pdbx_description
1 polymer ?
#
loop_
_entity_poly.entity_id
_entity_poly.type
_entity_poly.pdbx_seq_one_letter_code
_entity_poly.pdbx_strand_id
1 'polypeptide(L)'
;MAASPAGSADLVLKIGDEISAAEAPKLQGRGVFINAAFEFDPAIDQDSTVLTHGDAQSGYALHLVAAKPTLTVFVNGKESVIAGAPLEKGRINLRALIDLGGVISMAVPGHSEVLGVAPFEKGFPQEPKSGIAAGQSFGMLKVAKHPNSTPFDGIVHRLNLTILPPQEITAKPN
;
A
#
# COMPACT_ATOMS: atom_id res chain seq x y z
N MET A 1 -20.39 2.25 -3.75
CA MET A 1 -19.21 1.88 -4.56
C MET A 1 -19.61 1.90 -6.02
N ALA A 2 -18.95 2.70 -6.86
CA ALA A 2 -19.12 2.59 -8.30
C ALA A 2 -18.00 1.66 -8.80
N ALA A 3 -18.38 0.47 -9.30
CA ALA A 3 -17.42 -0.37 -10.00
C ALA A 3 -17.03 0.35 -11.30
N SER A 4 -15.74 0.66 -11.46
CA SER A 4 -15.23 1.23 -12.71
C SER A 4 -15.43 0.20 -13.85
N PRO A 5 -15.72 0.61 -15.09
CA PRO A 5 -16.07 -0.29 -16.20
C PRO A 5 -15.02 -1.36 -16.56
N ALA A 6 -13.81 -1.28 -15.99
CA ALA A 6 -12.66 -2.14 -16.26
C ALA A 6 -12.42 -3.23 -15.19
N GLY A 7 -13.31 -3.41 -14.20
CA GLY A 7 -13.14 -4.41 -13.14
C GLY A 7 -12.11 -4.02 -12.06
N SER A 8 -11.61 -2.78 -12.09
CA SER A 8 -10.89 -2.13 -11.00
C SER A 8 -11.85 -1.66 -9.90
N ALA A 9 -11.31 -1.49 -8.70
CA ALA A 9 -12.03 -0.88 -7.58
C ALA A 9 -11.24 0.34 -7.09
N ASP A 10 -11.91 1.48 -7.05
CA ASP A 10 -11.31 2.75 -6.64
C ASP A 10 -11.89 3.19 -5.28
N LEU A 11 -10.99 3.51 -4.36
CA LEU A 11 -11.29 3.97 -3.01
C LEU A 11 -10.61 5.32 -2.78
N VAL A 12 -11.40 6.27 -2.26
CA VAL A 12 -10.88 7.54 -1.72
C VAL A 12 -10.96 7.42 -0.21
N LEU A 13 -9.80 7.39 0.44
CA LEU A 13 -9.66 7.15 1.87
C LEU A 13 -9.28 8.44 2.60
N LYS A 14 -9.62 8.49 3.87
CA LYS A 14 -9.18 9.50 4.85
C LYS A 14 -8.43 8.81 5.99
N ILE A 15 -7.54 9.54 6.63
CA ILE A 15 -6.90 9.04 7.86
C ILE A 15 -7.97 8.72 8.90
N GLY A 16 -7.85 7.55 9.52
CA GLY A 16 -8.85 6.98 10.43
C GLY A 16 -9.89 6.07 9.75
N ASP A 17 -9.94 6.00 8.41
CA ASP A 17 -10.83 5.07 7.74
C ASP A 17 -10.39 3.61 7.98
N GLU A 18 -11.38 2.77 8.29
CA GLU A 18 -11.24 1.33 8.42
C GLU A 18 -12.32 0.65 7.57
N ILE A 19 -11.90 -0.30 6.74
CA ILE A 19 -12.79 -1.11 5.90
C ILE A 19 -12.54 -2.56 6.29
N SER A 20 -13.59 -3.27 6.68
CA SER A 20 -13.46 -4.68 7.09
C SER A 20 -13.02 -5.56 5.91
N ALA A 21 -12.46 -6.74 6.20
CA ALA A 21 -12.06 -7.68 5.14
C ALA A 21 -13.23 -8.13 4.24
N ALA A 22 -14.46 -8.10 4.77
CA ALA A 22 -15.66 -8.45 4.01
C ALA A 22 -16.08 -7.35 3.02
N GLU A 23 -15.78 -6.09 3.33
CA GLU A 23 -16.14 -4.90 2.54
C GLU A 23 -15.00 -4.45 1.63
N ALA A 24 -13.77 -4.80 1.96
CA ALA A 24 -12.60 -4.47 1.16
C ALA A 24 -12.69 -5.11 -0.24
N PRO A 25 -12.30 -4.39 -1.31
CA PRO A 25 -12.24 -5.00 -2.62
C PRO A 25 -11.24 -6.15 -2.64
N LYS A 26 -11.58 -7.19 -3.40
CA LYS A 26 -10.77 -8.41 -3.57
C LYS A 26 -9.35 -8.09 -3.99
N LEU A 27 -8.37 -8.67 -3.32
CA LEU A 27 -6.95 -8.48 -3.59
C LEU A 27 -6.34 -9.65 -4.39
N GLN A 28 -6.91 -10.85 -4.29
CA GLN A 28 -6.38 -12.04 -4.95
C GLN A 28 -6.35 -11.88 -6.47
N GLY A 29 -5.21 -12.25 -7.07
CA GLY A 29 -4.99 -12.19 -8.52
C GLY A 29 -4.88 -10.78 -9.09
N ARG A 30 -4.69 -9.77 -8.23
CA ARG A 30 -4.70 -8.35 -8.60
C ARG A 30 -3.41 -7.67 -8.14
N GLY A 31 -3.13 -6.53 -8.76
CA GLY A 31 -2.15 -5.55 -8.28
C GLY A 31 -2.85 -4.35 -7.65
N VAL A 32 -2.08 -3.38 -7.17
CA VAL A 32 -2.61 -2.16 -6.54
C VAL A 32 -1.83 -0.93 -6.97
N PHE A 33 -2.52 0.20 -7.05
CA PHE A 33 -1.94 1.52 -7.22
C PHE A 33 -2.39 2.44 -6.10
N ILE A 34 -1.45 3.13 -5.48
CA ILE A 34 -1.68 4.08 -4.39
C ILE A 34 -1.17 5.44 -4.83
N ASN A 35 -2.00 6.46 -4.67
CA ASN A 35 -1.65 7.85 -4.95
C ASN A 35 -1.98 8.71 -3.73
N ALA A 36 -0.94 9.07 -2.98
CA ALA A 36 -1.04 9.84 -1.76
C ALA A 36 -0.44 11.25 -1.94
N ALA A 37 -1.04 12.24 -1.29
CA ALA A 37 -0.46 13.56 -1.12
C ALA A 37 -0.73 14.06 0.30
N PHE A 38 0.31 14.45 1.00
CA PHE A 38 0.23 14.82 2.42
C PHE A 38 1.30 15.85 2.80
N GLU A 39 1.08 16.57 3.89
CA GLU A 39 2.11 17.33 4.59
C GLU A 39 2.91 16.38 5.48
N PHE A 40 4.23 16.42 5.38
CA PHE A 40 5.14 15.61 6.18
C PHE A 40 5.95 16.50 7.12
N ASP A 41 6.02 16.15 8.40
CA ASP A 41 6.98 16.70 9.35
C ASP A 41 7.83 15.58 9.95
N PRO A 42 9.15 15.51 9.71
CA PRO A 42 9.98 14.45 10.28
C PRO A 42 10.01 14.45 11.81
N ALA A 43 9.66 15.56 12.47
CA ALA A 43 9.55 15.59 13.93
C ALA A 43 8.34 14.81 14.47
N ILE A 44 7.35 14.54 13.61
CA ILE A 44 6.07 13.91 13.96
C ILE A 44 5.92 12.57 13.24
N ASP A 45 6.15 12.56 11.92
CA ASP A 45 5.71 11.49 11.02
C ASP A 45 6.83 10.51 10.62
N GLN A 46 8.07 10.67 11.13
CA GLN A 46 9.24 9.92 10.61
C GLN A 46 9.09 8.39 10.65
N ASP A 47 8.31 7.86 11.60
CA ASP A 47 8.01 6.44 11.74
C ASP A 47 6.48 6.26 11.84
N SER A 48 5.79 6.29 10.71
CA SER A 48 4.31 6.34 10.70
C SER A 48 3.71 5.46 9.61
N THR A 49 2.49 4.98 9.82
CA THR A 49 1.79 4.15 8.83
C THR A 49 0.76 4.98 8.08
N VAL A 50 0.87 5.02 6.74
CA VAL A 50 -0.05 5.79 5.88
C VAL A 50 -1.24 4.93 5.47
N LEU A 51 -0.98 3.71 4.99
CA LEU A 51 -2.03 2.80 4.49
C LEU A 51 -1.61 1.35 4.67
N THR A 52 -2.52 0.52 5.14
CA THR A 52 -2.37 -0.94 5.13
C THR A 52 -3.58 -1.59 4.50
N HIS A 53 -3.35 -2.72 3.83
CA HIS A 53 -4.40 -3.64 3.42
C HIS A 53 -3.90 -5.05 3.64
N GLY A 54 -4.58 -5.81 4.50
CA GLY A 54 -4.38 -7.23 4.67
C GLY A 54 -3.73 -7.62 5.99
N ASP A 55 -3.04 -8.76 5.99
CA ASP A 55 -2.36 -9.33 7.15
C ASP A 55 -0.94 -9.83 6.81
N ALA A 56 -0.25 -10.41 7.81
CA ALA A 56 1.11 -10.91 7.63
C ALA A 56 1.24 -12.07 6.63
N GLN A 57 0.15 -12.67 6.16
CA GLN A 57 0.13 -13.73 5.15
C GLN A 57 -0.14 -13.19 3.74
N SER A 58 -0.91 -12.13 3.58
CA SER A 58 -1.18 -11.51 2.28
C SER A 58 -1.52 -10.03 2.48
N GLY A 59 -0.87 -9.15 1.71
CA GLY A 59 -1.22 -7.74 1.68
C GLY A 59 -0.03 -6.81 1.61
N TYR A 60 -0.22 -5.55 1.97
CA TYR A 60 0.82 -4.53 1.89
C TYR A 60 0.63 -3.40 2.90
N ALA A 61 1.74 -2.73 3.21
CA ALA A 61 1.79 -1.54 4.04
C ALA A 61 2.63 -0.46 3.35
N LEU A 62 2.06 0.73 3.20
CA LEU A 62 2.76 1.95 2.86
C LEU A 62 2.97 2.76 4.15
N HIS A 63 4.23 2.99 4.51
CA HIS A 63 4.63 3.54 5.79
C HIS A 63 5.94 4.32 5.67
N LEU A 64 6.30 5.05 6.72
CA LEU A 64 7.53 5.81 6.85
C LEU A 64 8.41 5.12 7.90
N VAL A 65 9.70 5.00 7.60
CA VAL A 65 10.72 4.49 8.54
C VAL A 65 11.91 5.42 8.48
N ALA A 66 12.24 6.07 9.60
CA ALA A 66 13.27 7.11 9.67
C ALA A 66 13.14 8.13 8.51
N ALA A 67 11.93 8.66 8.33
CA ALA A 67 11.53 9.59 7.27
C ALA A 67 11.59 9.04 5.83
N LYS A 68 11.87 7.75 5.63
CA LYS A 68 11.89 7.14 4.28
C LYS A 68 10.53 6.55 3.93
N PRO A 69 9.93 6.88 2.78
CA PRO A 69 8.76 6.17 2.31
C PRO A 69 9.17 4.73 2.04
N THR A 70 8.38 3.81 2.57
CA THR A 70 8.64 2.38 2.58
C THR A 70 7.37 1.65 2.18
N LEU A 71 7.51 0.73 1.24
CA LEU A 71 6.45 -0.18 0.84
C LEU A 71 6.88 -1.60 1.21
N THR A 72 6.11 -2.21 2.09
CA THR A 72 6.27 -3.60 2.51
C THR A 72 5.13 -4.43 1.95
N VAL A 73 5.46 -5.53 1.28
CA VAL A 73 4.50 -6.47 0.69
C VAL A 73 4.64 -7.83 1.36
N PHE A 74 3.51 -8.38 1.79
CA PHE A 74 3.41 -9.67 2.46
C PHE A 74 2.78 -10.70 1.52
N VAL A 75 3.43 -11.85 1.39
CA VAL A 75 2.98 -12.95 0.54
C VAL A 75 3.39 -14.27 1.16
N ASN A 76 2.42 -15.10 1.54
CA ASN A 76 2.63 -16.40 2.19
C ASN A 76 3.58 -16.31 3.40
N GLY A 77 3.47 -15.23 4.18
CA GLY A 77 4.31 -14.98 5.35
C GLY A 77 5.69 -14.38 5.07
N LYS A 78 6.06 -14.21 3.79
CA LYS A 78 7.32 -13.57 3.37
C LYS A 78 7.12 -12.09 3.11
N GLU A 79 8.14 -11.30 3.44
CA GLU A 79 8.17 -9.86 3.29
C GLU A 79 9.11 -9.46 2.14
N SER A 80 8.61 -8.64 1.21
CA SER A 80 9.43 -7.84 0.29
C SER A 80 9.34 -6.38 0.70
N VAL A 81 10.46 -5.67 0.74
CA VAL A 81 10.53 -4.27 1.17
C VAL A 81 11.29 -3.45 0.14
N ILE A 82 10.71 -2.31 -0.25
CA ILE A 82 11.44 -1.24 -0.94
C ILE A 82 11.32 0.06 -0.13
N ALA A 83 12.38 0.86 -0.16
CA ALA A 83 12.43 2.14 0.53
C ALA A 83 13.02 3.22 -0.38
N GLY A 84 12.41 4.40 -0.37
CA GLY A 84 12.90 5.58 -1.07
C GLY A 84 13.97 6.34 -0.27
N ALA A 85 14.33 7.52 -0.75
CA ALA A 85 15.17 8.45 -0.02
C ALA A 85 14.40 9.10 1.15
N PRO A 86 15.08 9.53 2.24
CA PRO A 86 14.45 10.28 3.32
C PRO A 86 13.74 11.52 2.79
N LEU A 87 12.54 11.80 3.29
CA LEU A 87 11.75 12.97 2.90
C LEU A 87 12.18 14.20 3.70
N GLU A 88 12.07 15.35 3.07
CA GLU A 88 12.17 16.65 3.74
C GLU A 88 10.79 17.13 4.19
N LYS A 89 10.77 17.99 5.21
CA LYS A 89 9.53 18.61 5.70
C LYS A 89 8.80 19.34 4.57
N GLY A 90 7.49 19.14 4.49
CA GLY A 90 6.60 19.85 3.57
C GLY A 90 5.70 18.91 2.79
N ARG A 91 5.21 19.40 1.64
CA ARG A 91 4.20 18.69 0.86
C ARG A 91 4.82 17.59 0.01
N ILE A 92 4.39 16.36 0.25
CA ILE A 92 4.84 15.16 -0.44
C ILE A 92 3.75 14.68 -1.40
N ASN A 93 4.17 14.28 -2.61
CA ASN A 93 3.34 13.48 -3.52
C ASN A 93 4.00 12.11 -3.66
N LEU A 94 3.31 11.06 -3.25
CA LEU A 94 3.83 9.70 -3.24
C LEU A 94 2.95 8.81 -4.11
N ARG A 95 3.58 8.05 -5.00
CA ARG A 95 2.94 7.05 -5.84
C ARG A 95 3.58 5.70 -5.56
N ALA A 96 2.76 4.68 -5.41
CA ALA A 96 3.21 3.31 -5.29
C ALA A 96 2.38 2.41 -6.21
N LEU A 97 3.04 1.46 -6.86
CA LEU A 97 2.43 0.45 -7.71
C LEU A 97 2.98 -0.91 -7.31
N ILE A 98 2.08 -1.88 -7.19
CA ILE A 98 2.40 -3.30 -7.21
C ILE A 98 1.63 -3.83 -8.40
N ASP A 99 2.32 -4.14 -9.49
CA ASP A 99 1.67 -4.65 -10.69
C ASP A 99 1.29 -6.13 -10.54
N LEU A 100 0.56 -6.66 -11.53
CA LEU A 100 0.16 -8.07 -11.52
C LEU A 100 1.35 -9.02 -11.74
N GLY A 101 2.43 -8.58 -12.36
CA GLY A 101 3.64 -9.37 -12.59
C GLY A 101 4.59 -9.42 -11.38
N GLY A 102 4.26 -8.73 -10.30
CA GLY A 102 5.08 -8.64 -9.09
C GLY A 102 6.09 -7.50 -9.12
N VAL A 103 6.12 -6.64 -10.13
CA VAL A 103 6.95 -5.45 -10.11
C VAL A 103 6.37 -4.46 -9.10
N ILE A 104 7.22 -4.00 -8.20
CA ILE A 104 6.91 -2.97 -7.23
C ILE A 104 7.63 -1.69 -7.67
N SER A 105 6.92 -0.56 -7.71
CA SER A 105 7.53 0.75 -7.86
C SER A 105 6.99 1.73 -6.81
N MET A 106 7.86 2.64 -6.38
CA MET A 106 7.49 3.74 -5.51
C MET A 106 8.25 4.99 -5.93
N ALA A 107 7.51 6.08 -6.09
CA ALA A 107 8.05 7.34 -6.60
C ALA A 107 7.51 8.53 -5.81
N VAL A 108 8.43 9.43 -5.47
CA VAL A 108 8.17 10.80 -5.04
C VAL A 108 8.69 11.70 -6.16
N PRO A 109 7.81 12.25 -7.03
CA PRO A 109 8.23 13.00 -8.20
C PRO A 109 9.18 14.15 -7.86
N GLY A 110 10.29 14.24 -8.60
CA GLY A 110 11.33 15.25 -8.38
C GLY A 110 12.25 14.96 -7.19
N HIS A 111 12.08 13.83 -6.50
CA HIS A 111 12.86 13.48 -5.31
C HIS A 111 13.49 12.09 -5.41
N SER A 112 12.69 11.02 -5.60
CA SER A 112 13.21 9.65 -5.64
C SER A 112 12.27 8.69 -6.35
N GLU A 113 12.84 7.67 -7.00
CA GLU A 113 12.12 6.52 -7.54
C GLU A 113 12.88 5.25 -7.20
N VAL A 114 12.16 4.21 -6.77
CA VAL A 114 12.73 2.91 -6.39
C VAL A 114 11.86 1.79 -6.95
N LEU A 115 12.52 0.72 -7.38
CA LEU A 115 11.90 -0.49 -7.91
C LEU A 115 12.25 -1.70 -7.03
N GLY A 116 11.38 -2.69 -7.06
CA GLY A 116 11.62 -3.99 -6.44
C GLY A 116 10.65 -5.04 -6.95
N VAL A 117 10.63 -6.19 -6.27
CA VAL A 117 9.85 -7.35 -6.71
C VAL A 117 9.11 -7.97 -5.52
N ALA A 118 7.81 -8.18 -5.68
CA ALA A 118 6.97 -8.97 -4.81
C ALA A 118 7.15 -10.47 -5.16
N PRO A 119 7.07 -11.39 -4.20
CA PRO A 119 7.32 -12.81 -4.45
C PRO A 119 6.07 -13.51 -5.02
N PHE A 120 5.51 -12.96 -6.10
CA PHE A 120 4.44 -13.54 -6.92
C PHE A 120 4.60 -13.12 -8.39
N GLU A 121 3.97 -13.85 -9.30
CA GLU A 121 4.03 -13.58 -10.76
C GLU A 121 2.65 -13.24 -11.37
N LYS A 122 1.57 -13.39 -10.58
CA LYS A 122 0.17 -13.31 -11.04
C LYS A 122 -0.74 -12.63 -10.03
N GLY A 123 -0.29 -11.50 -9.49
CA GLY A 123 -0.94 -10.77 -8.42
C GLY A 123 -0.85 -11.49 -7.07
N PHE A 124 -1.51 -10.92 -6.05
CA PHE A 124 -1.53 -11.52 -4.72
C PHE A 124 -2.13 -12.95 -4.77
N PRO A 125 -1.48 -13.96 -4.18
CA PRO A 125 -1.89 -15.35 -4.35
C PRO A 125 -3.16 -15.72 -3.60
N GLN A 126 -3.53 -14.95 -2.57
CA GLN A 126 -4.69 -15.22 -1.73
C GLN A 126 -5.31 -13.92 -1.19
N GLU A 127 -6.59 -14.00 -0.85
CA GLU A 127 -7.26 -12.92 -0.13
C GLU A 127 -6.71 -12.79 1.30
N PRO A 128 -6.50 -11.55 1.78
CA PRO A 128 -6.20 -11.34 3.19
C PRO A 128 -7.41 -11.62 4.08
N LYS A 129 -7.14 -11.89 5.36
CA LYS A 129 -8.17 -12.02 6.41
C LYS A 129 -8.51 -10.70 7.09
N SER A 130 -7.67 -9.69 6.90
CA SER A 130 -7.85 -8.34 7.41
C SER A 130 -8.10 -7.36 6.26
N GLY A 131 -8.83 -6.29 6.54
CA GLY A 131 -9.21 -5.31 5.51
C GLY A 131 -8.20 -4.17 5.36
N ILE A 132 -8.72 -2.97 5.14
CA ILE A 132 -7.94 -1.76 4.87
C ILE A 132 -7.98 -0.85 6.10
N ALA A 133 -6.85 -0.25 6.44
CA ALA A 133 -6.78 0.80 7.45
C ALA A 133 -5.86 1.94 6.98
N ALA A 134 -6.33 3.17 7.10
CA ALA A 134 -5.59 4.38 6.73
C ALA A 134 -5.12 5.11 7.99
N GLY A 135 -3.81 5.33 8.13
CA GLY A 135 -3.24 6.12 9.23
C GLY A 135 -3.17 5.45 10.60
N GLN A 136 -3.46 4.15 10.73
CA GLN A 136 -3.47 3.46 12.03
C GLN A 136 -2.08 2.99 12.46
N SER A 137 -1.80 2.96 13.77
CA SER A 137 -0.54 2.43 14.29
C SER A 137 -0.36 0.97 13.93
N PHE A 138 0.86 0.62 13.51
CA PHE A 138 1.32 -0.73 13.16
C PHE A 138 0.52 -1.45 12.06
N GLY A 139 -0.81 -1.45 12.05
CA GLY A 139 -1.64 -2.22 11.12
C GLY A 139 -1.19 -3.67 11.07
N MET A 140 -0.70 -4.12 9.90
CA MET A 140 -0.12 -5.46 9.69
C MET A 140 1.38 -5.58 10.03
N LEU A 141 2.05 -4.46 10.32
CA LEU A 141 3.48 -4.41 10.63
C LEU A 141 3.75 -5.01 12.01
N LYS A 142 4.83 -5.79 12.11
CA LYS A 142 5.23 -6.38 13.39
C LYS A 142 5.94 -5.34 14.25
N VAL A 143 5.44 -5.10 15.46
CA VAL A 143 6.05 -4.18 16.46
C VAL A 143 7.55 -4.43 16.63
N ALA A 144 7.99 -5.69 16.66
CA ALA A 144 9.40 -6.03 16.83
C ALA A 144 10.33 -5.49 15.71
N LYS A 145 9.78 -5.27 14.51
CA LYS A 145 10.51 -4.72 13.35
C LYS A 145 10.24 -3.23 13.13
N HIS A 146 9.08 -2.75 13.59
CA HIS A 146 8.61 -1.38 13.41
C HIS A 146 8.16 -0.81 14.76
N PRO A 147 9.04 -0.72 15.77
CA PRO A 147 8.66 -0.43 17.15
C PRO A 147 8.04 0.96 17.33
N ASN A 148 8.34 1.87 16.42
CA ASN A 148 7.89 3.26 16.47
C ASN A 148 6.79 3.56 15.45
N SER A 149 6.12 2.56 14.87
CA SER A 149 5.13 2.80 13.81
C SER A 149 3.85 3.45 14.35
N THR A 150 3.88 4.76 14.53
CA THR A 150 2.78 5.58 15.04
C THR A 150 1.67 5.75 13.98
N PRO A 151 0.49 6.26 14.37
CA PRO A 151 -0.45 6.80 13.39
C PRO A 151 0.23 7.88 12.53
N PHE A 152 -0.29 8.10 11.32
CA PHE A 152 0.11 9.25 10.51
C PHE A 152 -0.70 10.47 10.94
N ASP A 153 -0.04 11.51 11.45
CA ASP A 153 -0.68 12.69 12.02
C ASP A 153 -0.65 13.91 11.08
N GLY A 154 0.11 13.83 9.98
CA GLY A 154 0.16 14.86 8.94
C GLY A 154 -1.17 15.09 8.21
N ILE A 155 -1.30 16.27 7.62
CA ILE A 155 -2.49 16.62 6.82
C ILE A 155 -2.47 15.84 5.51
N VAL A 156 -3.46 14.98 5.29
CA VAL A 156 -3.63 14.24 4.03
C VAL A 156 -4.57 14.98 3.09
N HIS A 157 -4.03 15.40 1.94
CA HIS A 157 -4.79 16.05 0.86
C HIS A 157 -5.42 15.03 -0.08
N ARG A 158 -4.80 13.86 -0.22
CA ARG A 158 -5.26 12.78 -1.10
C ARG A 158 -4.73 11.46 -0.59
N LEU A 159 -5.60 10.45 -0.54
CA LEU A 159 -5.23 9.05 -0.38
C LEU A 159 -6.17 8.21 -1.25
N ASN A 160 -5.74 7.96 -2.48
CA ASN A 160 -6.50 7.15 -3.42
C ASN A 160 -5.85 5.77 -3.51
N LEU A 161 -6.66 4.73 -3.38
CA LEU A 161 -6.29 3.35 -3.59
C LEU A 161 -7.09 2.79 -4.76
N THR A 162 -6.39 2.31 -5.78
CA THR A 162 -6.96 1.57 -6.89
C THR A 162 -6.50 0.12 -6.79
N ILE A 163 -7.45 -0.79 -6.62
CA ILE A 163 -7.21 -2.22 -6.83
C ILE A 163 -7.36 -2.48 -8.33
N LEU A 164 -6.29 -2.96 -8.95
CA LEU A 164 -6.25 -3.19 -10.39
C LEU A 164 -7.22 -4.30 -10.80
N PRO A 165 -7.62 -4.36 -12.08
CA PRO A 165 -8.39 -5.47 -12.62
C PRO A 165 -7.67 -6.80 -12.34
N PRO A 166 -8.42 -7.92 -12.19
CA PRO A 166 -7.78 -9.22 -12.10
C PRO A 166 -7.12 -9.54 -13.44
N GLN A 167 -6.09 -10.38 -13.42
CA GLN A 167 -5.52 -10.90 -14.67
C GLN A 167 -6.64 -11.63 -15.45
N GLU A 168 -6.85 -11.29 -16.72
CA GLU A 168 -7.75 -12.07 -17.57
C GLU A 168 -7.25 -13.52 -17.56
N ILE A 169 -8.04 -14.41 -16.95
CA ILE A 169 -7.87 -15.85 -17.17
C ILE A 169 -8.29 -16.04 -18.62
N THR A 170 -7.32 -16.14 -19.53
CA THR A 170 -7.59 -16.58 -20.90
C THR A 170 -8.27 -17.94 -20.76
N ALA A 171 -9.58 -17.97 -20.96
CA ALA A 171 -10.34 -19.20 -21.05
C ALA A 171 -9.67 -20.01 -22.16
N LYS A 172 -9.13 -21.19 -21.82
CA LYS A 172 -8.69 -22.13 -22.83
C LYS A 172 -9.89 -22.37 -23.77
N PRO A 173 -9.72 -22.24 -25.10
CA PRO A 173 -10.75 -22.73 -26.01
C PRO A 173 -10.90 -24.25 -25.76
N ASN A 174 -12.14 -24.68 -25.59
CA ASN A 174 -12.50 -26.10 -25.60
C ASN A 174 -12.17 -26.74 -26.95
#